data_AF-A0A9K3D9C2-F1
#
_entry.id   AF-A0A9K3D9C2-F1
#
_cell.length_a   1.000
_cell.length_b   1.000
_cell.length_c   1.000
_cell.angle_alpha   90.00
_cell.angle_beta   90.00
_cell.angle_gamma   90.00
#
_symmetry.space_group_name_H-M   'P 1'
#
loop_
_entity.id
_entity.type
_entity.pdbx_description
1 polymer ?
#
loop_
_entity_poly.entity_id
_entity_poly.type
_entity_poly.pdbx_seq_one_letter_code
_entity_poly.pdbx_strand_id
1 'polypeptide(L)'
;MSEYGETDEEVAPVSARSTSGPKTARRRRKRAKVNVCLDLTHYPVLNEVCEKGYGMKVVGEDDDWNLLWTDRSITPERLMKMKSYQRINHFPGMHEITRKDALAKNLNRMRKQFGDQFDFYPQSWHLPYDMADLRAHMSKKKGKGVYISKPSASCQVGAPL
;
A
#
# COMPACT_ATOMS: atom_id res chain seq x y z
N MET A 1 -45.84 59.02 32.70
CA MET A 1 -44.99 59.59 33.78
C MET A 1 -43.74 58.74 33.82
N SER A 2 -42.59 59.13 33.30
CA SER A 2 -41.99 60.47 33.15
C SER A 2 -41.29 60.61 31.79
N GLU A 3 -41.52 61.75 31.14
CA GLU A 3 -40.65 62.35 30.11
C GLU A 3 -39.30 62.76 30.72
N TYR A 4 -38.25 62.84 29.91
CA TYR A 4 -37.03 63.69 29.95
C TYR A 4 -36.03 62.97 29.03
N GLY A 5 -35.40 63.55 28.01
CA GLY A 5 -35.30 64.90 27.50
C GLY A 5 -34.17 64.80 26.48
N GLU A 6 -34.48 65.14 25.23
CA GLU A 6 -33.60 65.10 24.07
C GLU A 6 -32.53 66.19 24.22
N THR A 7 -31.25 65.84 24.10
CA THR A 7 -30.18 66.80 23.81
C THR A 7 -29.27 66.20 22.75
N ASP A 8 -29.39 66.75 21.54
CA ASP A 8 -28.56 66.48 20.38
C ASP A 8 -27.11 66.90 20.64
N GLU A 9 -26.19 65.94 20.61
CA GLU A 9 -24.77 66.22 20.43
C GLU A 9 -24.35 65.69 19.06
N GLU A 10 -24.10 66.64 18.16
CA GLU A 10 -23.72 66.44 16.76
C GLU A 10 -22.30 65.83 16.68
N VAL A 11 -22.22 64.51 16.47
CA VAL A 11 -20.93 63.81 16.29
C VAL A 11 -20.54 63.82 14.81
N ALA A 12 -19.46 64.53 14.50
CA ALA A 12 -18.88 64.65 13.15
C ALA A 12 -18.58 63.29 12.48
N PRO A 13 -18.67 63.19 11.13
CA PRO A 13 -18.53 61.91 10.45
C PRO A 13 -17.09 61.41 10.51
N VAL A 14 -16.90 60.25 11.15
CA VAL A 14 -15.62 59.52 11.11
C VAL A 14 -15.42 58.99 9.69
N SER A 15 -14.56 59.70 8.94
CA SER A 15 -14.11 59.34 7.60
C SER A 15 -13.71 57.86 7.52
N ALA A 16 -14.42 57.11 6.67
CA ALA A 16 -14.11 55.73 6.35
C ALA A 16 -12.73 55.67 5.66
N ARG A 17 -11.71 55.27 6.42
CA ARG A 17 -10.37 55.05 5.87
C ARG A 17 -10.40 53.80 5.00
N SER A 18 -10.51 53.99 3.69
CA SER A 18 -10.34 52.94 2.69
C SER A 18 -8.90 52.44 2.70
N THR A 19 -8.61 51.35 3.40
CA THR A 19 -7.33 50.65 3.24
C THR A 19 -7.43 49.71 2.05
N SER A 20 -7.16 50.21 0.85
CA SER A 20 -6.87 49.38 -0.31
C SER A 20 -5.47 48.77 -0.16
N GLY A 21 -5.36 47.69 0.60
CA GLY A 21 -4.16 46.84 0.58
C GLY A 21 -4.01 46.15 -0.79
N PRO A 22 -2.78 45.92 -1.29
CA PRO A 22 -2.57 45.26 -2.57
C PRO A 22 -3.15 43.83 -2.53
N LYS A 23 -4.14 43.56 -3.39
CA LYS A 23 -4.66 42.20 -3.63
C LYS A 23 -3.56 41.37 -4.28
N THR A 24 -2.78 40.65 -3.48
CA THR A 24 -1.85 39.65 -4.00
C THR A 24 -2.66 38.55 -4.68
N ALA A 25 -2.52 38.43 -6.00
CA ALA A 25 -3.13 37.37 -6.77
C ALA A 25 -2.66 36.03 -6.20
N ARG A 26 -3.56 35.31 -5.55
CA ARG A 26 -3.29 33.98 -4.97
C ARG A 26 -2.99 33.03 -6.13
N ARG A 27 -1.70 32.87 -6.46
CA ARG A 27 -1.21 31.97 -7.52
C ARG A 27 -1.77 30.58 -7.24
N ARG A 28 -2.69 30.08 -8.08
CA ARG A 28 -3.17 28.69 -8.02
C ARG A 28 -1.93 27.80 -8.05
N ARG A 29 -1.59 27.16 -6.93
CA ARG A 29 -0.58 26.10 -6.87
C ARG A 29 -1.03 25.04 -7.87
N LYS A 30 -0.30 24.90 -8.99
CA LYS A 30 -0.48 23.75 -9.88
C LYS A 30 -0.26 22.50 -9.01
N ARG A 31 -1.16 21.53 -9.09
CA ARG A 31 -0.99 20.24 -8.41
C ARG A 31 0.38 19.69 -8.81
N ALA A 32 1.21 19.36 -7.82
CA ALA A 32 2.52 18.78 -8.08
C ALA A 32 2.32 17.46 -8.86
N LYS A 33 3.08 17.29 -9.94
CA LYS A 33 3.08 16.02 -10.67
C LYS A 33 3.90 15.00 -9.86
N VAL A 34 3.38 13.80 -9.73
CA VAL A 34 4.07 12.67 -9.10
C VAL A 34 4.83 11.92 -10.20
N ASN A 35 6.14 11.80 -10.04
CA ASN A 35 6.97 11.01 -10.95
C ASN A 35 6.82 9.52 -10.61
N VAL A 36 6.51 8.71 -11.62
CA VAL A 36 6.26 7.26 -11.48
C VAL A 36 7.21 6.51 -12.42
N CYS A 37 7.97 5.56 -11.89
CA CYS A 37 8.80 4.65 -12.67
C CYS A 37 8.03 3.33 -12.89
N LEU A 38 7.89 2.94 -14.17
CA LEU A 38 7.18 1.75 -14.63
C LEU A 38 8.09 0.76 -15.38
N ASP A 39 9.42 0.94 -15.32
CA ASP A 39 10.37 0.11 -16.09
C ASP A 39 10.40 -1.36 -15.61
N LEU A 40 9.94 -1.62 -14.38
CA LEU A 40 9.94 -2.95 -13.75
C LEU A 40 8.58 -3.65 -13.78
N THR A 41 7.66 -3.18 -14.63
CA THR A 41 6.36 -3.81 -14.83
C THR A 41 6.11 -4.15 -16.30
N HIS A 42 5.47 -5.29 -16.53
CA HIS A 42 5.07 -5.75 -17.86
C HIS A 42 3.61 -5.43 -18.19
N TYR A 43 2.87 -4.77 -17.29
CA TYR A 43 1.43 -4.53 -17.45
C TYR A 43 1.14 -3.15 -18.08
N PRO A 44 0.67 -3.07 -19.34
CA PRO A 44 0.44 -1.80 -20.04
C PRO A 44 -0.60 -0.90 -19.39
N VAL A 45 -1.56 -1.49 -18.66
CA VAL A 45 -2.62 -0.77 -17.94
C VAL A 45 -2.09 0.32 -17.00
N LEU A 46 -0.87 0.18 -16.48
CA LEU A 46 -0.27 1.19 -15.61
C LEU A 46 0.14 2.45 -16.37
N ASN A 47 0.55 2.32 -17.64
CA ASN A 47 0.78 3.46 -18.53
C ASN A 47 -0.54 4.16 -18.82
N GLU A 48 -1.60 3.42 -19.16
CA GLU A 48 -2.93 4.00 -19.40
C GLU A 48 -3.47 4.76 -18.18
N VAL A 49 -3.23 4.24 -16.97
CA VAL A 49 -3.62 4.93 -15.73
C VAL A 49 -2.86 6.25 -15.60
N CYS A 50 -1.55 6.28 -15.88
CA CYS A 50 -0.77 7.52 -15.83
C CYS A 50 -1.24 8.55 -16.86
N GLU A 51 -1.61 8.11 -18.06
CA GLU A 51 -2.11 8.96 -19.16
C GLU A 51 -3.49 9.57 -18.87
N LYS A 52 -4.36 8.86 -18.14
CA LYS A 52 -5.73 9.29 -17.78
C LYS A 52 -5.79 10.52 -16.85
N GLY A 53 -4.66 11.11 -16.49
CA GLY A 53 -4.63 12.48 -15.93
C GLY A 53 -4.64 12.57 -14.40
N TYR A 54 -4.20 11.54 -13.68
CA TYR A 54 -4.07 11.57 -12.21
C TYR A 54 -2.88 12.40 -11.69
N GLY A 55 -2.35 13.31 -12.50
CA GLY A 55 -1.18 14.12 -12.14
C GLY A 55 0.10 13.29 -12.02
N MET A 56 0.18 12.16 -12.73
CA MET A 56 1.36 11.31 -12.76
C MET A 56 2.18 11.58 -14.03
N LYS A 57 3.49 11.43 -13.93
CA LYS A 57 4.43 11.52 -15.06
C LYS A 57 5.30 10.27 -15.03
N VAL A 58 5.31 9.52 -16.12
CA VAL A 58 6.22 8.37 -16.27
C VAL A 58 7.65 8.89 -16.43
N VAL A 59 8.59 8.31 -15.68
CA VAL A 59 10.03 8.61 -15.69
C VAL A 59 10.82 7.30 -15.64
N GLY A 60 12.11 7.35 -15.98
CA GLY A 60 12.98 6.18 -15.93
C GLY A 60 13.43 5.81 -14.51
N GLU A 61 14.02 4.63 -14.37
CA GLU A 61 14.57 4.12 -13.11
C GLU A 61 15.69 5.02 -12.53
N ASP A 62 16.52 5.60 -13.41
CA ASP A 62 17.65 6.47 -13.05
C ASP A 62 17.22 7.93 -12.77
N ASP A 63 15.96 8.28 -13.04
CA ASP A 63 15.41 9.60 -12.78
C ASP A 63 14.98 9.79 -11.30
N ASP A 64 14.69 11.03 -10.90
CA ASP A 64 14.12 11.31 -9.58
C ASP A 64 12.61 10.96 -9.51
N TRP A 65 12.32 9.69 -9.28
CA TRP A 65 10.96 9.17 -9.13
C TRP A 65 10.42 9.31 -7.70
N ASN A 66 9.09 9.38 -7.57
CA ASN A 66 8.38 9.35 -6.28
C ASN A 66 7.76 7.97 -6.01
N LEU A 67 7.29 7.28 -7.05
CA LEU A 67 6.72 5.94 -6.97
C LEU A 67 7.43 5.01 -7.95
N LEU A 68 7.88 3.86 -7.47
CA LEU A 68 8.35 2.75 -8.30
C LEU A 68 7.30 1.65 -8.29
N TRP A 69 6.85 1.21 -9.45
CA TRP A 69 5.99 0.04 -9.59
C TRP A 69 6.76 -1.14 -10.18
N THR A 70 6.68 -2.29 -9.53
CA THR A 70 7.38 -3.52 -9.92
C THR A 70 6.48 -4.73 -9.75
N ASP A 71 6.59 -5.66 -10.70
CA ASP A 71 5.84 -6.92 -10.65
C ASP A 71 6.48 -7.92 -9.69
N ARG A 72 7.79 -7.79 -9.48
CA ARG A 72 8.60 -8.71 -8.66
C ARG A 72 8.93 -8.12 -7.30
N SER A 73 9.20 -9.02 -6.37
CA SER A 73 9.74 -8.69 -5.05
C SER A 73 11.04 -7.91 -5.15
N ILE A 74 11.26 -7.02 -4.19
CA ILE A 74 12.38 -6.09 -4.17
C ILE A 74 13.37 -6.51 -3.09
N THR A 75 14.66 -6.36 -3.40
CA THR A 75 15.71 -6.73 -2.46
C THR A 75 15.83 -5.70 -1.32
N PRO A 76 16.18 -6.13 -0.09
CA PRO A 76 16.38 -5.21 1.03
C PRO A 76 17.38 -4.09 0.73
N GLU A 77 18.44 -4.38 -0.02
CA GLU A 77 19.48 -3.41 -0.36
C GLU A 77 18.93 -2.26 -1.20
N ARG A 78 17.97 -2.54 -2.08
CA ARG A 78 17.30 -1.49 -2.86
C ARG A 78 16.39 -0.64 -1.97
N LEU A 79 15.63 -1.27 -1.07
CA LEU A 79 14.77 -0.56 -0.12
C LEU A 79 15.58 0.38 0.78
N MET A 80 16.75 -0.06 1.24
CA MET A 80 17.64 0.75 2.08
C MET A 80 18.22 1.98 1.37
N LYS A 81 18.33 1.94 0.03
CA LYS A 81 18.82 3.07 -0.78
C LYS A 81 17.74 4.08 -1.14
N MET A 82 16.48 3.80 -0.82
CA MET A 82 15.37 4.70 -1.16
C MET A 82 15.41 5.97 -0.32
N LYS A 83 15.03 7.08 -0.95
CA LYS A 83 14.84 8.37 -0.28
C LYS A 83 13.54 8.35 0.53
N SER A 84 13.44 9.19 1.56
CA SER A 84 12.29 9.21 2.49
C SER A 84 10.93 9.50 1.83
N TYR A 85 10.91 10.18 0.68
CA TYR A 85 9.69 10.46 -0.10
C TYR A 85 9.37 9.38 -1.14
N GLN A 86 10.29 8.48 -1.42
CA GLN A 86 10.09 7.42 -2.41
C GLN A 86 9.17 6.34 -1.85
N ARG A 87 8.34 5.78 -2.71
CA ARG A 87 7.36 4.72 -2.40
C ARG A 87 7.49 3.59 -3.41
N ILE A 88 7.15 2.39 -2.96
CA ILE A 88 7.16 1.17 -3.77
C ILE A 88 5.95 0.31 -3.41
N ASN A 89 5.45 -0.47 -4.36
CA ASN A 89 4.25 -1.29 -4.20
C ASN A 89 4.49 -2.64 -3.46
N HIS A 90 5.64 -2.81 -2.80
CA HIS A 90 5.98 -4.03 -2.05
C HIS A 90 6.43 -3.71 -0.63
N PHE A 91 5.94 -4.49 0.34
CA PHE A 91 6.41 -4.42 1.72
C PHE A 91 7.56 -5.40 1.95
N PRO A 92 8.66 -4.99 2.63
CA PRO A 92 9.67 -5.94 3.07
C PRO A 92 9.05 -7.01 3.98
N GLY A 93 9.45 -8.28 3.79
CA GLY A 93 8.94 -9.41 4.57
C GLY A 93 7.58 -9.97 4.12
N MET A 94 6.93 -9.40 3.10
CA MET A 94 5.61 -9.91 2.64
C MET A 94 5.62 -11.39 2.22
N HIS A 95 6.78 -11.95 1.88
CA HIS A 95 6.94 -13.35 1.52
C HIS A 95 6.55 -14.32 2.65
N GLU A 96 6.53 -13.85 3.91
CA GLU A 96 6.07 -14.62 5.08
C GLU A 96 4.60 -15.03 4.98
N ILE A 97 3.79 -14.29 4.20
CA ILE A 97 2.38 -14.60 3.96
C ILE A 97 2.07 -14.93 2.49
N THR A 98 2.89 -14.49 1.53
CA THR A 98 2.61 -14.73 0.10
C THR A 98 3.22 -16.01 -0.45
N ARG A 99 4.28 -16.57 0.18
CA ARG A 99 4.82 -17.87 -0.20
C ARG A 99 4.12 -18.99 0.58
N LYS A 100 3.80 -20.08 -0.09
CA LYS A 100 3.01 -21.18 0.52
C LYS A 100 3.76 -21.86 1.66
N ASP A 101 5.08 -22.04 1.53
CA ASP A 101 5.93 -22.65 2.55
C ASP A 101 6.04 -21.79 3.82
N ALA A 102 6.33 -20.50 3.67
CA ALA A 102 6.39 -19.56 4.78
C ALA A 102 5.02 -19.39 5.44
N LEU A 103 3.96 -19.25 4.64
CA LEU A 103 2.58 -19.16 5.14
C LEU A 103 2.19 -20.40 5.94
N ALA A 104 2.47 -21.61 5.43
CA ALA A 104 2.17 -22.86 6.13
C ALA A 104 2.90 -22.92 7.48
N LYS A 105 4.19 -22.57 7.51
CA LYS A 105 4.99 -22.53 8.75
C LYS A 105 4.40 -21.54 9.76
N ASN A 106 4.07 -20.33 9.31
CA ASN A 106 3.54 -19.28 10.16
C ASN A 106 2.15 -19.63 10.70
N LEU A 107 1.24 -20.11 9.86
CA LEU A 107 -0.11 -20.52 10.27
C LEU A 107 -0.10 -21.74 11.19
N ASN A 108 0.78 -22.72 10.94
CA ASN A 108 0.97 -23.86 11.85
C ASN A 108 1.45 -23.40 13.23
N ARG A 109 2.37 -22.41 13.30
CA ARG A 109 2.79 -21.80 14.57
C ARG A 109 1.62 -21.09 15.27
N MET A 110 0.85 -20.29 14.53
CA MET A 110 -0.28 -19.57 15.09
C MET A 110 -1.39 -20.51 15.59
N ARG A 111 -1.68 -21.60 14.86
CA ARG A 111 -2.62 -22.64 15.30
C ARG A 111 -2.19 -23.28 16.62
N LYS A 112 -0.91 -23.58 16.81
CA LYS A 112 -0.41 -24.14 18.07
C LYS A 112 -0.62 -23.19 19.25
N GLN A 113 -0.57 -21.88 19.01
CA GLN A 113 -0.67 -20.86 20.06
C GLN A 113 -2.11 -20.41 20.33
N PHE A 114 -2.95 -20.35 19.30
CA PHE A 114 -4.28 -19.71 19.36
C PHE A 114 -5.43 -20.65 18.97
N GLY A 115 -5.16 -21.92 18.71
CA GLY A 115 -6.15 -22.97 18.47
C GLY A 115 -7.17 -22.60 17.39
N ASP A 116 -8.44 -22.59 17.79
CA ASP A 116 -9.62 -22.44 16.94
C ASP A 116 -9.63 -21.14 16.11
N GLN A 117 -8.96 -20.08 16.58
CA GLN A 117 -8.84 -18.82 15.82
C GLN A 117 -8.07 -18.99 14.50
N PHE A 118 -7.30 -20.09 14.36
CA PHE A 118 -6.51 -20.42 13.17
C PHE A 118 -6.93 -21.76 12.54
N ASP A 119 -8.19 -22.17 12.73
CA ASP A 119 -8.77 -23.36 12.09
C ASP A 119 -9.35 -23.09 10.68
N PHE A 120 -9.28 -21.85 10.20
CA PHE A 120 -9.72 -21.47 8.84
C PHE A 120 -8.80 -21.96 7.70
N TYR A 121 -7.66 -22.58 8.02
CA TYR A 121 -6.62 -22.99 7.08
C TYR A 121 -6.48 -24.52 7.06
N PRO A 122 -6.26 -25.19 5.91
CA PRO A 122 -6.04 -26.63 5.91
C PRO A 122 -4.72 -27.02 6.61
N GLN A 123 -4.75 -28.07 7.44
CA GLN A 123 -3.53 -28.69 7.99
C GLN A 123 -2.52 -28.96 6.86
N SER A 124 -1.31 -28.43 7.01
CA SER A 124 -0.30 -28.44 5.96
C SER A 124 1.08 -28.75 6.54
N TRP A 125 1.95 -29.31 5.71
CA TRP A 125 3.28 -29.81 6.11
C TRP A 125 4.35 -29.27 5.14
N HIS A 126 5.42 -28.71 5.69
CA HIS A 126 6.57 -28.22 4.93
C HIS A 126 7.60 -29.33 4.74
N LEU A 127 7.63 -29.91 3.55
CA LEU A 127 8.52 -31.02 3.24
C LEU A 127 9.91 -30.51 2.80
N PRO A 128 11.01 -31.23 3.12
CA PRO A 128 11.05 -32.54 3.78
C PRO A 128 10.96 -32.51 5.31
N TYR A 129 10.96 -31.32 5.94
CA TYR A 129 11.07 -31.14 7.38
C TYR A 129 9.94 -31.81 8.18
N ASP A 130 8.71 -31.74 7.68
CA ASP A 130 7.52 -32.23 8.36
C ASP A 130 7.10 -33.66 7.90
N MET A 131 8.00 -34.41 7.24
CA MET A 131 7.69 -35.76 6.70
C MET A 131 7.24 -36.76 7.76
N ALA A 132 7.82 -36.70 8.97
CA ALA A 132 7.46 -37.62 10.06
C ALA A 132 6.02 -37.36 10.54
N ASP A 133 5.66 -36.10 10.73
CA ASP A 133 4.32 -35.68 11.14
C ASP A 133 3.27 -36.03 10.09
N LEU A 134 3.60 -35.83 8.80
CA LEU A 134 2.73 -36.21 7.69
C LEU A 134 2.45 -37.72 7.70
N ARG A 135 3.49 -38.56 7.85
CA ARG A 135 3.34 -40.02 7.92
C ARG A 135 2.48 -40.44 9.12
N ALA A 136 2.73 -39.87 10.29
CA ALA A 136 1.92 -40.15 11.49
C ALA A 136 0.45 -39.78 11.28
N HIS A 137 0.18 -38.63 10.64
CA HIS A 137 -1.18 -38.21 10.30
C HIS A 137 -1.86 -39.16 9.29
N MET A 138 -1.16 -39.55 8.23
CA MET A 138 -1.66 -40.48 7.22
C MET A 138 -2.02 -41.85 7.84
N SER A 139 -1.19 -42.37 8.73
CA SER A 139 -1.44 -43.61 9.47
C SER A 139 -2.69 -43.51 10.35
N LYS A 140 -2.88 -42.40 11.08
CA LYS A 140 -4.08 -42.15 11.89
C LYS A 140 -5.36 -42.14 11.06
N LYS A 141 -5.30 -41.61 9.83
CA LYS A 141 -6.42 -41.60 8.87
C LYS A 141 -6.60 -42.92 8.13
N LYS A 142 -5.83 -43.97 8.46
CA LYS A 142 -5.85 -45.29 7.82
C LYS A 142 -5.75 -45.21 6.29
N GLY A 143 -4.97 -44.25 5.78
CA GLY A 143 -4.80 -44.03 4.34
C GLY A 143 -6.03 -43.46 3.60
N LYS A 144 -7.12 -43.12 4.27
CA LYS A 144 -8.36 -42.61 3.64
C LYS A 144 -8.36 -41.09 3.38
N GLY A 145 -7.23 -40.41 3.62
CA GLY A 145 -7.11 -38.97 3.42
C GLY A 145 -6.73 -38.63 1.97
N VAL A 146 -7.34 -37.57 1.44
CA VAL A 146 -6.92 -36.95 0.17
C VAL A 146 -5.95 -35.81 0.49
N TYR A 147 -4.83 -35.74 -0.24
CA TYR A 147 -3.78 -34.74 -0.04
C TYR A 147 -3.46 -34.04 -1.35
N ILE A 148 -3.10 -32.77 -1.28
CA ILE A 148 -2.72 -31.97 -2.44
C ILE A 148 -1.29 -31.50 -2.23
N SER A 149 -0.38 -31.94 -3.10
CA SER A 149 0.99 -31.40 -3.13
C SER A 149 1.02 -30.11 -3.94
N LYS A 150 1.71 -29.09 -3.41
CA LYS A 150 1.91 -27.80 -4.06
C LYS A 150 3.40 -27.43 -4.05
N PRO A 151 3.92 -26.82 -5.12
CA PRO A 151 5.26 -26.23 -5.10
C PRO A 151 5.33 -25.04 -4.13
N SER A 152 6.50 -24.85 -3.49
CA SER A 152 6.69 -23.89 -2.39
C SER A 152 6.46 -22.42 -2.78
N ALA A 153 6.96 -21.99 -3.93
CA ALA A 153 7.00 -20.58 -4.35
C ALA A 153 6.46 -20.34 -5.77
N SER A 154 5.60 -21.23 -6.30
CA SER A 154 5.04 -21.06 -7.65
C SER A 154 3.58 -20.62 -7.61
N CYS A 155 3.25 -19.69 -8.50
CA CYS A 155 1.91 -19.42 -9.00
C CYS A 155 1.91 -19.64 -10.52
N GLN A 156 0.73 -19.78 -11.11
CA GLN A 156 0.60 -19.83 -12.56
C GLN A 156 1.08 -18.49 -13.10
N VAL A 157 2.21 -18.48 -13.80
CA VAL A 157 2.63 -17.30 -14.56
C VAL A 157 1.67 -17.24 -15.74
N GLY A 158 0.87 -16.18 -15.84
CA GLY A 158 0.06 -15.95 -17.04
C GLY A 158 0.98 -16.05 -18.25
N ALA A 159 0.56 -16.77 -19.29
CA ALA A 159 1.32 -16.90 -20.52
C ALA A 159 1.78 -15.50 -20.99
N PRO A 160 3.03 -15.35 -21.45
CA PRO A 160 3.41 -14.10 -22.10
C PRO A 160 2.46 -13.91 -23.29
N LEU A 161 1.79 -12.76 -23.33
CA LEU A 161 1.06 -12.30 -24.51
C LEU A 161 2.05 -12.06 -25.66
#